data_AF-A0A6N3AY29-F1
#
_entry.id   AF-A0A6N3AY29-F1
#
_cell.length_a   1.000
_cell.length_b   1.000
_cell.length_c   1.000
_cell.angle_alpha   90.00
_cell.angle_beta   90.00
_cell.angle_gamma   90.00
#
_symmetry.space_group_name_H-M   'P 1'
#
loop_
_entity.id
_entity.type
_entity.pdbx_description
1 polymer ?
#
loop_
_entity_poly.entity_id
_entity_poly.type
_entity_poly.pdbx_seq_one_letter_code
_entity_poly.pdbx_strand_id
1 'polypeptide(L)' 'MDPVLLSIPGISFTLTSIIMAEIGDINKFDTPSQLQAFAGLDPATHQSGKFVAKDVSMIKRA' A
#
# COMPACT_ATOMS: atom_id res chain seq x y z
N MET A 1 -5.63 -7.88 -25.41
CA MET A 1 -5.31 -7.73 -23.97
C MET A 1 -5.46 -6.25 -23.68
N ASP A 2 -6.70 -5.85 -23.51
CA ASP A 2 -7.10 -4.48 -23.24
C ASP A 2 -6.79 -4.26 -21.76
N PRO A 3 -5.85 -3.37 -21.40
CA PRO A 3 -5.51 -3.16 -20.00
C PRO A 3 -6.77 -2.69 -19.27
N VAL A 4 -7.17 -3.42 -18.22
CA VAL A 4 -8.34 -3.11 -17.37
C VAL A 4 -8.33 -1.65 -16.91
N LEU A 5 -7.15 -1.04 -16.82
CA LEU A 5 -6.96 0.38 -16.50
C LEU A 5 -7.62 1.34 -17.51
N LEU A 6 -7.78 0.98 -18.78
CA LEU A 6 -8.51 1.79 -19.78
C LEU A 6 -10.02 1.72 -19.62
N SER A 7 -10.56 0.79 -18.83
CA SER A 7 -11.99 0.76 -18.51
C SER A 7 -12.37 1.87 -17.53
N ILE A 8 -11.39 2.51 -16.88
CA ILE A 8 -11.61 3.63 -15.97
C ILE A 8 -11.67 4.93 -16.80
N PRO A 9 -12.81 5.63 -16.83
CA PRO A 9 -12.93 6.88 -17.56
C PRO A 9 -11.97 7.92 -16.99
N GLY A 10 -11.14 8.53 -17.85
CA GLY A 10 -10.14 9.53 -17.46
C GLY A 10 -8.69 9.01 -17.41
N ILE A 11 -8.47 7.70 -17.54
CA ILE A 11 -7.12 7.13 -17.71
C ILE A 11 -6.77 7.06 -19.19
N SER A 12 -5.68 7.71 -19.58
CA SER A 12 -5.15 7.62 -20.95
C SER A 12 -4.25 6.40 -21.14
N PHE A 13 -3.99 6.06 -22.42
CA PHE A 13 -3.04 5.00 -22.78
C PHE A 13 -1.62 5.26 -22.28
N THR A 14 -1.19 6.53 -22.28
CA THR A 14 0.13 6.93 -21.76
C THR A 14 0.24 6.67 -20.26
N LEU A 15 -0.78 7.05 -19.48
CA LEU A 15 -0.80 6.80 -18.04
C LEU A 15 -0.81 5.29 -17.73
N THR A 16 -1.61 4.54 -18.48
CA THR A 16 -1.68 3.07 -18.37
C THR A 16 -0.33 2.43 -18.65
N SER A 17 0.39 2.90 -19.68
CA SER A 17 1.72 2.37 -20.04
C SER A 17 2.75 2.64 -18.95
N ILE A 18 2.70 3.82 -18.31
CA ILE A 18 3.59 4.16 -17.20
C ILE A 18 3.29 3.27 -15.98
N ILE A 19 2.03 3.10 -15.62
CA ILE A 19 1.62 2.23 -14.51
C ILE A 19 2.06 0.78 -14.76
N MET A 20 1.88 0.29 -15.99
CA MET A 20 2.29 -1.06 -16.37
C MET A 20 3.81 -1.21 -16.42
N ALA A 21 4.55 -0.17 -16.81
CA ALA A 21 6.01 -0.18 -16.78
C ALA A 21 6.56 -0.17 -15.34
N GLU A 22 5.89 0.54 -14.43
CA GLU A 22 6.26 0.61 -13.01
C GLU A 22 5.97 -0.71 -12.27
N ILE A 23 4.77 -1.27 -12.46
CA ILE A 23 4.36 -2.54 -11.82
C ILE A 23 5.05 -3.74 -12.50
N GLY A 24 5.21 -3.69 -13.83
CA GLY A 24 5.72 -4.80 -14.63
C GLY A 24 4.73 -5.96 -14.70
N ASP A 25 5.13 -7.11 -14.17
CA ASP A 25 4.30 -8.32 -14.12
C ASP A 25 3.45 -8.34 -12.84
N ILE A 26 2.13 -8.15 -13.00
CA ILE A 26 1.18 -8.14 -11.89
C ILE A 26 1.08 -9.50 -11.17
N ASN A 27 1.45 -10.61 -11.84
CA ASN A 27 1.43 -11.94 -11.22
C ASN A 27 2.53 -12.14 -10.18
N LYS A 28 3.48 -11.18 -10.06
CA LYS A 28 4.49 -11.19 -9.01
C LYS A 28 3.94 -10.77 -7.65
N PHE A 29 2.72 -10.23 -7.60
CA PHE A 29 2.07 -9.79 -6.38
C PHE A 29 0.89 -10.72 -6.09
N ASP A 30 0.99 -11.51 -5.01
CA ASP A 30 -0.07 -12.43 -4.60
C ASP A 30 -1.27 -11.68 -4.00
N THR A 31 -1.04 -10.46 -3.48
CA THR A 31 -2.06 -9.65 -2.83
C THR A 31 -1.97 -8.18 -3.23
N PRO A 32 -3.09 -7.46 -3.30
CA PRO A 32 -3.10 -6.03 -3.65
C PRO A 32 -2.34 -5.16 -2.63
N SER A 33 -2.22 -5.61 -1.37
CA SER A 33 -1.44 -4.93 -0.34
C SER A 33 0.07 -4.93 -0.64
N GLN A 34 0.60 -6.00 -1.23
CA GLN A 34 2.01 -6.04 -1.66
C GLN A 34 2.28 -5.05 -2.79
N LEU A 35 1.35 -4.92 -3.73
CA LEU A 35 1.44 -3.94 -4.82
C LEU A 35 1.35 -2.51 -4.26
N GLN A 36 0.45 -2.27 -3.29
CA GLN A 36 0.33 -0.98 -2.62
C GLN A 36 1.61 -0.60 -1.85
N ALA A 37 2.22 -1.56 -1.15
CA ALA A 37 3.49 -1.36 -0.45
C ALA A 37 4.65 -1.12 -1.42
N PHE A 38 4.68 -1.82 -2.56
CA PHE A 38 5.66 -1.60 -3.64
C PHE A 38 5.54 -0.19 -4.25
N ALA A 39 4.31 0.27 -4.48
CA ALA A 39 4.03 1.62 -4.97
C ALA A 39 4.23 2.72 -3.90
N GLY A 40 4.53 2.36 -2.64
CA GLY A 40 4.65 3.32 -1.54
C GLY A 40 3.32 4.01 -1.18
N LEU A 41 2.19 3.43 -1.60
CA LEU A 41 0.83 3.95 -1.35
C LEU A 41 0.26 3.49 0.00
N ASP A 42 0.97 2.62 0.72
CA ASP A 42 0.63 2.24 2.09
C ASP A 42 1.48 3.08 3.05
N PRO A 43 0.89 3.98 3.85
CA PRO A 43 1.61 4.58 4.96
C PRO A 43 1.88 3.47 5.96
N ALA A 44 3.05 2.83 5.85
CA ALA A 44 3.50 1.88 6.84
C ALA A 44 3.40 2.56 8.21
N THR A 45 2.47 2.10 9.04
CA THR A 45 2.38 2.49 10.44
C THR A 45 3.59 1.87 11.13
N HIS A 46 4.75 2.47 10.92
CA HIS A 46 5.97 2.21 11.66
C HIS A 46 5.77 2.78 13.06
N GLN A 47 4.96 2.09 13.87
CA GLN A 47 4.89 2.33 15.29
C GLN A 47 6.19 1.80 15.92
N SER A 48 7.23 2.65 15.91
CA SER A 48 8.52 2.39 16.58
C SER A 48 8.35 2.16 18.10
N GLY A 49 7.21 2.56 18.67
CA GLY A 49 6.82 2.24 20.04
C GLY A 49 6.10 0.89 20.15
N LYS A 50 6.81 -0.15 20.60
CA LYS A 50 6.19 -1.37 21.18
C LYS A 50 5.50 -1.06 22.53
N PHE A 51 4.61 -0.07 22.58
CA PHE A 51 3.85 0.20 23.79
C PHE A 51 2.37 0.29 23.48
N VAL A 52 1.75 -0.87 23.42
CA VAL A 52 0.31 -1.02 23.60
C VAL A 52 0.09 -1.23 25.09
N ALA A 53 -0.07 -0.14 25.84
CA ALA A 53 -0.59 -0.22 27.21
C ALA A 53 -2.04 -0.69 27.18
N LYS A 54 -2.23 -2.02 27.15
CA LYS A 54 -3.48 -2.62 27.60
C LYS A 54 -3.34 -2.80 29.11
N ASP A 55 -4.04 -1.96 29.85
CA ASP A 55 -4.14 -1.94 31.31
C ASP A 55 -2.82 -1.74 32.06
N VAL A 56 -2.39 -0.48 32.17
CA VAL A 56 -1.49 -0.08 33.26
C VAL A 56 -2.22 0.91 34.14
N SER A 57 -2.69 0.44 35.30
CA SER A 57 -2.98 1.30 36.44
C SER A 57 -1.71 2.10 36.75
N MET A 58 -1.74 3.40 36.44
CA MET A 58 -0.67 4.32 36.81
C MET A 58 -0.62 4.46 38.33
N ILE A 59 0.16 3.62 39.00
CA ILE A 59 0.56 3.88 40.39
C ILE A 59 1.69 4.90 40.33
N LYS A 60 1.37 6.17 40.59
CA LYS A 60 2.37 7.18 40.93
C LYS A 60 3.01 6.74 42.25
N ARG A 61 4.29 6.39 42.22
CA ARG A 61 5.09 6.25 43.44
C ARG A 61 5.78 7.58 43.69
N ALA A 62 5.36 8.21 44.79
CA ALA A 62 5.93 9.36 45.52
C ALA A 62 6.26 10.60 44.68
#